data_AF-A0A9E4S578-F1
#
_entry.id   AF-A0A9E4S578-F1
#
_cell.length_a   1.000
_cell.length_b   1.000
_cell.length_c   1.000
_cell.angle_alpha   90.00
_cell.angle_beta   90.00
_cell.angle_gamma   90.00
#
_symmetry.space_group_name_H-M   'P 1'
#
loop_
_entity.id
_entity.type
_entity.pdbx_description
1 polymer ?
#
loop_
_entity_poly.entity_id
_entity_poly.type
_entity_poly.pdbx_seq_one_letter_code
_entity_poly.pdbx_strand_id
1 'polypeptide(L)'
;MPGRLLLIAAIAFLAFAIACTSGGDPDATPSPTPSPTTAPSSPSAATAGDTDTAFSADRALAHAEVLAVDIGSRPAGSAEELAAADYIRAELASYGYEAGLQPFPIQVYETFRSNLDVA
;
A
#
# COMPACT_ATOMS: atom_id res chain seq x y z
N MET A 1 -29.35 -5.48 -52.25
CA MET A 1 -29.76 -5.05 -50.90
C MET A 1 -28.71 -5.48 -49.86
N PRO A 2 -27.67 -4.66 -49.60
CA PRO A 2 -26.71 -4.92 -48.52
C PRO A 2 -26.83 -3.93 -47.34
N GLY A 3 -27.75 -2.95 -47.39
CA GLY A 3 -27.87 -1.89 -46.38
C GLY A 3 -28.73 -2.23 -45.15
N ARG A 4 -29.45 -3.36 -45.17
CA ARG A 4 -30.27 -3.82 -44.03
C ARG A 4 -29.50 -4.66 -43.02
N LEU A 5 -28.37 -5.25 -43.42
CA LEU A 5 -27.51 -6.04 -42.53
C LEU A 5 -26.57 -5.14 -41.70
N LEU A 6 -26.21 -3.98 -42.24
CA LEU A 6 -25.33 -3.01 -41.55
C LEU A 6 -26.06 -2.18 -40.49
N LEU A 7 -27.40 -2.13 -40.54
CA LEU A 7 -28.23 -1.40 -39.57
C LEU A 7 -28.54 -2.24 -38.31
N ILE A 8 -28.41 -3.57 -38.37
CA ILE A 8 -28.62 -4.46 -37.22
C ILE A 8 -27.37 -4.49 -36.31
N ALA A 9 -26.17 -4.34 -36.88
CA ALA A 9 -24.91 -4.28 -36.12
C ALA A 9 -24.75 -2.98 -35.30
N ALA A 10 -25.35 -1.87 -35.75
CA ALA A 10 -25.30 -0.60 -35.02
C ALA A 10 -26.29 -0.52 -33.83
N ILE A 11 -27.37 -1.31 -33.85
CA ILE A 11 -28.36 -1.34 -32.76
C ILE A 11 -27.91 -2.29 -31.63
N ALA A 12 -27.13 -3.33 -31.94
CA ALA A 12 -26.57 -4.24 -30.94
C ALA A 12 -25.46 -3.60 -30.07
N PHE A 13 -24.78 -2.55 -30.56
CA PHE A 13 -23.76 -1.83 -29.78
C PHE A 13 -24.34 -0.69 -28.91
N LEU A 14 -25.59 -0.27 -29.16
CA LEU A 14 -26.29 0.74 -28.37
C LEU A 14 -27.14 0.15 -27.23
N ALA A 15 -27.27 -1.18 -27.17
CA ALA A 15 -28.04 -1.90 -26.15
C ALA A 15 -27.21 -2.49 -24.99
N PHE A 16 -25.91 -2.18 -24.89
CA PHE A 16 -25.07 -2.54 -23.74
C PHE A 16 -24.89 -1.37 -22.74
N ALA A 17 -25.72 -0.33 -22.86
CA ALA A 17 -25.60 0.93 -22.12
C ALA A 17 -26.76 1.21 -21.13
N ILE A 18 -27.49 0.18 -20.66
CA ILE A 18 -28.53 0.36 -19.63
C ILE A 18 -28.52 -0.84 -18.65
N ALA A 19 -27.50 -0.89 -17.80
CA ALA A 19 -27.52 -1.70 -16.58
C ALA A 19 -27.11 -0.87 -15.36
N CYS A 20 -27.76 0.28 -15.19
CA CYS A 20 -27.85 0.98 -13.91
C CYS A 20 -29.33 1.09 -13.55
N THR A 21 -29.87 0.10 -12.83
CA THR A 21 -31.10 0.27 -12.03
C THR A 21 -31.28 -0.89 -11.06
N SER A 22 -30.81 -0.68 -9.85
CA SER A 22 -31.30 -1.25 -8.58
C SER A 22 -30.65 -0.31 -7.54
N GLY A 23 -31.31 0.69 -6.98
CA GLY A 23 -32.63 0.61 -6.37
C GLY A 23 -32.49 -0.12 -5.04
N GLY A 24 -31.99 0.58 -4.01
CA GLY A 24 -31.86 0.05 -2.65
C GLY A 24 -31.75 1.21 -1.66
N ASP A 25 -32.74 1.31 -0.77
CA ASP A 25 -32.99 2.35 0.23
C ASP A 25 -31.80 2.66 1.18
N PRO A 26 -31.79 3.84 1.83
CA PRO A 26 -30.94 4.10 2.99
C PRO A 26 -31.44 3.26 4.18
N ASP A 27 -31.04 1.99 4.20
CA ASP A 27 -31.24 1.10 5.33
C ASP A 27 -30.48 1.64 6.54
N ALA A 28 -31.20 1.72 7.65
CA ALA A 28 -30.75 2.32 8.90
C ALA A 28 -29.40 1.73 9.32
N THR A 29 -28.42 2.59 9.59
CA THR A 29 -27.16 2.19 10.22
C THR A 29 -27.45 1.45 11.54
N PRO A 30 -27.25 0.12 11.65
CA PRO A 30 -27.17 -0.48 12.97
C PRO A 30 -25.90 0.08 13.61
N SER A 31 -26.05 0.81 14.72
CA SER A 31 -24.92 1.19 15.56
C SER A 31 -24.19 -0.09 15.95
N PRO A 32 -22.92 -0.30 15.53
CA PRO A 32 -22.20 -1.49 15.94
C PRO A 32 -21.99 -1.44 17.46
N THR A 33 -22.63 -2.35 18.18
CA THR A 33 -22.24 -2.67 19.56
C THR A 33 -20.74 -2.99 19.54
N PRO A 34 -19.90 -2.28 20.32
CA PRO A 34 -18.47 -2.59 20.35
C PRO A 34 -18.29 -4.00 20.88
N SER A 35 -17.89 -4.91 19.99
CA SER A 35 -17.40 -6.23 20.38
C SER A 35 -16.13 -6.02 21.21
N PRO A 36 -15.93 -6.71 22.33
CA PRO A 36 -14.72 -6.57 23.13
C PRO A 36 -13.50 -6.82 22.23
N THR A 37 -12.62 -5.82 22.13
CA THR A 37 -11.32 -5.96 21.52
C THR A 37 -10.56 -7.01 22.31
N THR A 38 -10.43 -8.21 21.76
CA THR A 38 -9.51 -9.22 22.27
C THR A 38 -8.13 -8.58 22.33
N ALA A 39 -7.60 -8.40 23.54
CA ALA A 39 -6.25 -7.88 23.71
C ALA A 39 -5.29 -8.74 22.87
N PRO A 40 -4.34 -8.14 22.12
CA PRO A 40 -3.36 -8.91 21.39
C PRO A 40 -2.61 -9.79 22.40
N SER A 41 -2.80 -11.10 22.31
CA SER A 41 -1.97 -12.07 23.00
C SER A 41 -0.53 -11.79 22.58
N SER A 42 0.32 -11.39 23.53
CA SER A 42 1.74 -11.23 23.29
C SER A 42 2.27 -12.52 22.64
N PRO A 43 2.98 -12.47 21.50
CA PRO A 43 3.54 -13.68 20.93
C PRO A 43 4.48 -14.28 21.96
N SER A 44 4.11 -15.47 22.45
CA SER A 44 5.02 -16.33 23.19
C SER A 44 6.23 -16.54 22.31
N ALA A 45 7.42 -16.11 22.76
CA ALA A 45 8.66 -16.24 22.03
C ALA A 45 8.80 -17.69 21.54
N ALA A 46 8.62 -17.89 20.23
CA ALA A 46 8.80 -19.19 19.62
C ALA A 46 10.29 -19.53 19.77
N THR A 47 10.58 -20.63 20.46
CA THR A 47 11.92 -21.23 20.48
C THR A 47 12.40 -21.35 19.04
N ALA A 48 13.45 -20.61 18.71
CA ALA A 48 14.09 -20.65 17.40
C ALA A 48 14.55 -22.09 17.12
N GLY A 49 13.85 -22.76 16.21
CA GLY A 49 14.28 -24.04 15.67
C GLY A 49 15.53 -23.82 14.84
N ASP A 50 16.58 -24.56 15.20
CA ASP A 50 17.85 -24.66 14.50
C ASP A 50 17.62 -25.10 13.04
N THR A 51 17.56 -24.10 12.16
CA THR A 51 17.59 -24.26 10.71
C THR A 51 18.43 -23.10 10.21
N ASP A 52 19.35 -23.38 9.29
CA ASP A 52 20.34 -22.46 8.69
C ASP A 52 19.71 -21.27 7.91
N THR A 53 18.40 -21.08 8.06
CA THR A 53 17.54 -20.00 7.54
C THR A 53 16.87 -19.22 8.68
N ALA A 54 17.41 -19.28 9.89
CA ALA A 54 16.85 -18.57 11.05
C ALA A 54 16.88 -17.05 10.85
N PHE A 55 15.85 -16.39 11.38
CA PHE A 55 15.80 -14.93 11.47
C PHE A 55 17.01 -14.40 12.27
N SER A 56 17.62 -13.32 11.80
CA SER A 56 18.70 -12.63 12.50
C SER A 56 18.24 -11.22 12.87
N ALA A 57 18.14 -10.96 14.18
CA ALA A 57 17.83 -9.64 14.70
C ALA A 57 18.92 -8.62 14.35
N ASP A 58 20.19 -9.04 14.37
CA ASP A 58 21.33 -8.18 14.03
C ASP A 58 21.27 -7.68 12.59
N ARG A 59 20.94 -8.57 11.63
CA ARG A 59 20.74 -8.15 10.22
C ARG A 59 19.57 -7.17 10.09
N ALA A 60 18.47 -7.42 10.79
CA ALA A 60 17.32 -6.53 10.76
C ALA A 60 17.66 -5.13 11.31
N LEU A 61 18.43 -5.08 12.40
CA LEU A 61 18.91 -3.83 12.98
C LEU A 61 19.86 -3.09 12.02
N ALA A 62 20.78 -3.78 11.36
CA ALA A 62 21.69 -3.17 10.37
C ALA A 62 20.92 -2.48 9.23
N HIS A 63 19.87 -3.11 8.68
CA HIS A 63 19.02 -2.44 7.69
C HIS A 63 18.29 -1.23 8.27
N ALA A 64 17.81 -1.32 9.52
CA ALA A 64 17.15 -0.20 10.19
C ALA A 64 18.11 0.96 10.42
N GLU A 65 19.39 0.71 10.72
CA GLU A 65 20.43 1.73 10.87
C GLU A 65 20.69 2.44 9.53
N VAL A 66 20.90 1.70 8.44
CA VAL A 66 21.07 2.32 7.10
C VAL A 66 19.88 3.20 6.74
N LEU A 67 18.67 2.70 6.96
CA LEU A 67 17.46 3.44 6.66
C LEU A 67 17.31 4.68 7.58
N ALA A 68 17.39 4.51 8.89
CA ALA A 68 17.03 5.56 9.85
C ALA A 68 18.15 6.55 10.15
N VAL A 69 19.41 6.13 10.03
CA VAL A 69 20.59 6.94 10.39
C VAL A 69 21.30 7.44 9.14
N ASP A 70 21.69 6.52 8.24
CA ASP A 70 22.50 6.91 7.08
C ASP A 70 21.68 7.65 6.03
N ILE A 71 20.47 7.15 5.71
CA ILE A 71 19.53 7.83 4.81
C ILE A 71 18.71 8.88 5.56
N GLY A 72 18.29 8.58 6.79
CA GLY A 72 17.58 9.54 7.64
C GLY A 72 16.06 9.59 7.41
N SER A 73 15.47 10.78 7.58
CA SER A 73 14.04 11.01 7.34
C SER A 73 13.70 10.90 5.87
N ARG A 74 12.61 10.18 5.56
CA ARG A 74 12.21 9.86 4.19
C ARG A 74 10.77 10.28 3.89
N PRO A 75 10.46 11.59 3.84
CA PRO A 75 9.15 12.05 3.42
C PRO A 75 8.78 11.50 2.04
N ALA A 76 7.52 11.17 1.80
CA ALA A 76 7.08 10.65 0.51
C ALA A 76 7.42 11.65 -0.62
N GLY A 77 8.06 11.17 -1.70
CA GLY A 77 8.46 12.01 -2.84
C GLY A 77 9.76 12.79 -2.65
N SER A 78 10.46 12.61 -1.53
CA SER A 78 11.78 13.18 -1.28
C SER A 78 12.89 12.39 -1.98
N ALA A 79 14.09 12.97 -2.08
CA ALA A 79 15.26 12.28 -2.61
C ALA A 79 15.69 11.12 -1.70
N GLU A 80 15.53 11.28 -0.39
CA GLU A 80 15.85 10.29 0.64
C GLU A 80 14.89 9.09 0.59
N GLU A 81 13.63 9.31 0.23
CA GLU A 81 12.68 8.22 -0.03
C GLU A 81 13.09 7.40 -1.25
N LEU A 82 13.46 8.05 -2.35
CA LEU A 82 13.99 7.36 -3.52
C LEU A 82 15.27 6.59 -3.20
N ALA A 83 16.19 7.17 -2.42
CA ALA A 83 17.42 6.50 -1.99
C ALA A 83 17.14 5.23 -1.17
N ALA A 84 16.13 5.24 -0.30
CA ALA A 84 15.72 4.03 0.41
C ALA A 84 15.03 3.00 -0.48
N ALA A 85 14.21 3.43 -1.44
CA ALA A 85 13.62 2.52 -2.41
C ALA A 85 14.71 1.80 -3.21
N ASP A 86 15.74 2.53 -3.63
CA ASP A 86 16.92 1.98 -4.31
C ASP A 86 17.71 1.01 -3.43
N TYR A 87 17.94 1.36 -2.16
CA TYR A 87 18.59 0.48 -1.19
C TYR A 87 17.84 -0.85 -1.03
N ILE A 88 16.53 -0.80 -0.78
CA ILE A 88 15.71 -2.00 -0.58
C ILE A 88 15.71 -2.87 -1.85
N ARG A 89 15.58 -2.25 -3.03
CA ARG A 89 15.68 -2.97 -4.31
C ARG A 89 17.02 -3.68 -4.45
N ALA A 90 18.12 -3.00 -4.12
CA ALA A 90 19.46 -3.56 -4.22
C ALA A 90 19.67 -4.72 -3.23
N GLU A 91 19.22 -4.58 -1.98
CA GLU A 91 19.27 -5.65 -0.97
C GLU A 91 18.47 -6.88 -1.42
N LEU A 92 17.24 -6.70 -1.90
CA LEU A 92 16.42 -7.79 -2.43
C LEU A 92 17.09 -8.46 -3.64
N ALA A 93 17.65 -7.68 -4.56
CA ALA A 93 18.41 -8.23 -5.68
C ALA A 93 19.64 -9.02 -5.22
N SER A 94 20.34 -8.58 -4.17
CA SER A 94 21.49 -9.27 -3.60
C SER A 94 21.13 -10.65 -3.04
N TYR A 95 19.89 -10.83 -2.60
CA TYR A 95 19.35 -12.11 -2.14
C TYR A 95 18.82 -13.00 -3.29
N GLY A 96 18.91 -12.54 -4.54
CA GLY A 96 18.50 -13.29 -5.73
C GLY A 96 17.04 -13.07 -6.15
N TYR A 97 16.34 -12.06 -5.60
CA TYR A 97 15.01 -11.68 -6.07
C TYR A 97 15.09 -10.79 -7.32
N GLU A 98 14.10 -10.91 -8.21
CA GLU A 98 13.87 -9.87 -9.23
C GLU A 98 13.04 -8.74 -8.63
N ALA A 99 13.72 -7.66 -8.25
CA ALA A 99 13.10 -6.47 -7.64
C ALA A 99 13.07 -5.29 -8.63
N GLY A 100 11.93 -4.61 -8.70
CA GLY A 100 11.73 -3.41 -9.53
C GLY A 100 11.05 -2.29 -8.77
N LEU A 101 11.27 -1.04 -9.20
CA LEU A 101 10.56 0.12 -8.68
C LEU A 101 9.28 0.35 -9.48
N GLN A 102 8.15 0.49 -8.80
CA GLN A 102 6.87 0.82 -9.41
C GLN A 102 6.44 2.24 -9.00
N PRO A 103 6.46 3.21 -9.92
CA PRO A 103 6.04 4.58 -9.61
C PRO A 103 4.51 4.69 -9.51
N PHE A 104 4.05 5.60 -8.65
CA PHE A 104 2.65 5.98 -8.53
C PHE A 104 2.53 7.48 -8.16
N PRO A 105 1.44 8.15 -8.53
CA PRO A 105 1.25 9.55 -8.18
C PRO A 105 0.96 9.72 -6.69
N ILE A 106 1.52 10.76 -6.09
CA ILE A 106 1.28 11.15 -4.70
C ILE A 106 0.93 12.63 -4.61
N GLN A 107 0.26 13.01 -3.52
CA GLN A 107 0.14 14.39 -3.11
C GLN A 107 1.18 14.65 -2.03
N VAL A 108 2.05 15.63 -2.24
CA VAL A 108 3.09 16.01 -1.29
C VAL A 108 2.61 17.19 -0.43
N TYR A 109 2.97 17.15 0.86
CA TYR A 109 2.66 18.21 1.80
C TYR A 109 3.96 18.71 2.42
N GLU A 110 4.15 20.02 2.36
CA GLU A 110 5.27 20.67 3.04
C GLU A 110 4.91 20.87 4.52
N THR A 111 5.76 20.36 5.41
CA THR A 111 5.58 20.57 6.84
C THR A 111 6.19 21.92 7.22
N PHE A 112 5.33 22.91 7.44
CA PHE A 112 5.75 24.18 8.02
C PHE A 112 5.63 24.09 9.54
N ARG A 113 6.75 24.33 10.23
CA ARG A 113 6.72 24.49 11.69
C ARG A 113 6.11 25.87 11.99
N SER A 114 4.92 25.90 12.59
CA SER A 114 4.40 27.10 13.24
C SER A 114 4.99 27.18 14.65
N ASN A 115 5.52 28.36 15.02
CA ASN A 115 5.84 28.62 16.42
C ASN A 115 4.53 28.94 17.14
N LEU A 116 4.16 28.11 18.11
CA LEU A 116 3.03 28.36 19.00
C LEU A 116 3.58 28.98 20.28
N ASP A 117 3.58 30.30 20.36
CA ASP A 117 3.82 31.00 21.62
C ASP A 117 2.57 30.87 22.50
N VAL A 118 2.66 30.06 23.56
CA VAL A 118 1.64 29.96 24.60
C VAL A 118 1.99 31.00 25.66
N ALA A 119 1.23 32.11 25.67
CA ALA A 119 1.33 33.16 26.67
C ALA A 119 0.60 32.80 27.98
#